data_AF-A4HQC7-F1
#
_entry.id   AF-A4HQC7-F1
#
_cell.length_a   1.000
_cell.length_b   1.000
_cell.length_c   1.000
_cell.angle_alpha   90.00
_cell.angle_beta   90.00
_cell.angle_gamma   90.00
#
_symmetry.space_group_name_H-M   'P 1'
#
loop_
_entity.id
_entity.type
_entity.pdbx_description
1 polymer ?
#
loop_
_entity_poly.entity_id
_entity_poly.type
_entity_poly.pdbx_seq_one_letter_code
_entity_poly.pdbx_strand_id
1 'polypeptide(L)'
;MVVAGRIVILPHAEEVGLRHGSALATITSTTGRLNLVVPDRRGEENREAVSYDRSNGCDGTEKCSTTSASTNRPPKQHCSQATSPPEMSAVSAHCRATAMRRDTYEFHDMFGFCVTEAEKAAEDYERRKKGYSGVYLARWQYMITCWDNVKHDTLKKYCRRGVPQPMRCIVWQHLLRSWGMRERFPGTYMRLRSQPLDSKDIEDVIARDLHRTFPTNRLFREGESGQGLEMLRGILHAYANYNTGVGYCQGMGFLAATLILQVEEEEDAFWAFVALMEDERYMKGVFSHNFPQLQCAFHVFEVLMRQTMPKLYAHLHDRHQIQPYLYAVHWFMTIFTYYFNFGLVSRIWDMFLCEGWKPVYRIALGLLKLEKQRLLSLNTETELLLALKSIQESKRPVEVLRAALKISFKSDYLKDVVADYNAQPR
;
A
#
# COMPACT_ATOMS: atom_id res chain seq x y z
N MET A 1 16.97 20.68 -28.74
CA MET A 1 15.78 20.09 -29.41
C MET A 1 14.79 19.68 -28.34
N VAL A 2 13.49 19.97 -28.50
CA VAL A 2 12.45 19.50 -27.56
C VAL A 2 11.95 18.15 -28.05
N VAL A 3 12.31 17.07 -27.36
CA VAL A 3 11.80 15.72 -27.66
C VAL A 3 10.44 15.55 -26.98
N ALA A 4 9.38 15.49 -27.78
CA ALA A 4 8.00 15.37 -27.29
C ALA A 4 7.68 13.94 -26.83
N GLY A 5 8.17 13.56 -25.65
CA GLY A 5 7.84 12.29 -25.01
C GLY A 5 6.35 12.22 -24.67
N ARG A 6 5.60 11.32 -25.32
CA ARG A 6 4.23 10.99 -24.92
C ARG A 6 4.26 10.15 -23.64
N ILE A 7 3.78 10.70 -22.52
CA ILE A 7 3.48 9.90 -21.32
C ILE A 7 2.29 9.00 -21.64
N VAL A 8 2.55 7.72 -21.92
CA VAL A 8 1.52 6.70 -22.13
C VAL A 8 1.09 6.16 -20.77
N ILE A 9 0.04 6.77 -20.20
CA ILE A 9 -0.65 6.22 -19.04
C ILE A 9 -1.48 5.03 -19.54
N LEU A 10 -1.01 3.81 -19.31
CA LEU A 10 -1.76 2.59 -19.62
C LEU A 10 -3.00 2.50 -18.70
N PRO A 11 -4.18 2.13 -19.21
CA PRO A 11 -5.30 1.75 -18.35
C PRO A 11 -4.94 0.44 -17.63
N HIS A 12 -5.24 0.35 -16.32
CA HIS A 12 -5.19 -0.95 -15.63
C HIS A 12 -6.21 -1.91 -16.27
N ALA A 13 -5.81 -3.16 -16.44
CA ALA A 13 -6.62 -4.17 -17.11
C ALA A 13 -7.96 -4.43 -16.40
N GLU A 14 -8.99 -4.71 -17.20
CA GLU A 14 -10.32 -5.11 -16.76
C GLU A 14 -10.38 -6.64 -16.48
N GLU A 15 -11.56 -7.12 -16.09
CA GLU A 15 -11.79 -8.46 -15.52
C GLU A 15 -11.41 -9.62 -16.46
N VAL A 16 -10.81 -10.68 -15.89
CA VAL A 16 -10.54 -11.94 -16.61
C VAL A 16 -11.84 -12.73 -16.74
N GLY A 17 -12.58 -12.49 -17.83
CA GLY A 17 -13.80 -13.24 -18.16
C GLY A 17 -13.50 -14.70 -18.54
N LEU A 18 -13.76 -15.63 -17.60
CA LEU A 18 -13.61 -17.08 -17.81
C LEU A 18 -14.56 -17.63 -18.88
N ARG A 19 -14.10 -17.70 -20.14
CA ARG A 19 -14.68 -18.61 -21.14
C ARG A 19 -14.16 -20.03 -20.87
N HIS A 20 -15.07 -21.01 -20.80
CA HIS A 20 -14.70 -22.41 -20.63
C HIS A 20 -13.86 -22.91 -21.81
N GLY A 21 -12.82 -23.72 -21.54
CA GLY A 21 -12.19 -24.58 -22.56
C GLY A 21 -10.69 -24.40 -22.82
N SER A 22 -9.96 -23.54 -22.10
CA SER A 22 -8.50 -23.38 -22.28
C SER A 22 -7.70 -23.47 -20.97
N ALA A 23 -6.72 -24.38 -20.93
CA ALA A 23 -5.92 -24.68 -19.76
C ALA A 23 -4.57 -23.93 -19.77
N LEU A 24 -4.60 -22.61 -19.52
CA LEU A 24 -3.41 -21.82 -19.18
C LEU A 24 -3.83 -20.49 -18.56
N ALA A 25 -3.93 -20.45 -17.22
CA ALA A 25 -4.28 -19.24 -16.47
C ALA A 25 -3.03 -18.40 -16.19
N THR A 26 -2.72 -17.47 -17.08
CA THR A 26 -1.62 -16.50 -16.89
C THR A 26 -2.02 -15.49 -15.81
N ILE A 27 -1.49 -15.65 -14.59
CA ILE A 27 -1.72 -14.73 -13.47
C ILE A 27 -0.99 -13.40 -13.75
N THR A 28 -1.73 -12.36 -14.12
CA THR A 28 -1.20 -11.01 -14.34
C THR A 28 -1.24 -10.19 -13.05
N SER A 29 -0.18 -9.41 -12.80
CA SER A 29 -0.02 -8.70 -11.53
C SER A 29 -0.97 -7.50 -11.40
N THR A 30 -1.76 -7.47 -10.33
CA THR A 30 -2.53 -6.29 -9.90
C THR A 30 -1.64 -5.15 -9.38
N THR A 31 -0.32 -5.34 -9.33
CA THR A 31 0.72 -4.33 -9.10
C THR A 31 1.79 -4.37 -10.21
N GLY A 32 1.34 -4.59 -11.46
CA GLY A 32 1.93 -4.00 -12.67
C GLY A 32 3.25 -4.56 -13.25
N ARG A 33 4.11 -5.27 -12.48
CA ARG A 33 5.45 -5.64 -12.99
C ARG A 33 5.42 -6.49 -14.26
N LEU A 34 6.07 -5.96 -15.30
CA LEU A 34 6.63 -6.70 -16.44
C LEU A 34 8.00 -6.10 -16.78
N ASN A 35 9.07 -6.69 -16.27
CA ASN A 35 10.43 -6.28 -16.63
C ASN A 35 10.74 -6.78 -18.04
N LEU A 36 10.78 -5.88 -19.02
CA LEU A 36 11.26 -6.17 -20.38
C LEU A 36 12.42 -5.26 -20.74
N VAL A 37 13.63 -5.80 -20.57
CA VAL A 37 14.85 -5.26 -21.20
C VAL A 37 14.71 -5.47 -22.71
N VAL A 38 14.67 -4.39 -23.48
CA VAL A 38 14.68 -4.45 -24.95
C VAL A 38 16.14 -4.38 -25.42
N PRO A 39 16.69 -5.44 -26.05
CA PRO A 39 17.99 -5.34 -26.71
C PRO A 39 17.87 -4.50 -27.99
N ASP A 40 18.84 -3.62 -28.23
CA ASP A 40 18.89 -2.81 -29.45
C ASP A 40 19.06 -3.70 -30.70
N ARG A 41 18.41 -3.31 -31.80
CA ARG A 41 18.55 -3.94 -33.11
C ARG A 41 18.43 -2.88 -34.21
N ARG A 42 19.58 -2.52 -34.78
CA ARG A 42 19.70 -1.91 -36.10
C ARG A 42 20.72 -2.73 -36.90
N GLY A 43 20.48 -2.87 -38.20
CA GLY A 43 21.22 -3.78 -39.07
C GLY A 43 20.63 -5.21 -39.03
N GLU A 44 20.52 -5.92 -40.15
CA GLU A 44 20.80 -5.54 -41.54
C GLU A 44 19.76 -6.17 -42.48
N GLU A 45 19.62 -5.61 -43.69
CA GLU A 45 18.86 -6.23 -44.78
C GLU A 45 19.71 -7.32 -45.44
N ASN A 46 19.13 -8.45 -45.85
CA ASN A 46 19.05 -8.87 -47.27
C ASN A 46 18.45 -10.28 -47.48
N ARG A 47 17.67 -10.36 -48.57
CA ARG A 47 17.59 -11.46 -49.57
C ARG A 47 16.91 -12.82 -49.29
N GLU A 48 15.93 -13.01 -50.19
CA GLU A 48 15.74 -14.18 -51.05
C GLU A 48 15.00 -15.39 -50.48
N ALA A 49 14.43 -16.16 -51.41
CA ALA A 49 13.36 -17.12 -51.19
C ALA A 49 13.73 -18.47 -51.81
N VAL A 50 13.06 -19.55 -51.38
CA VAL A 50 12.68 -20.66 -52.26
C VAL A 50 11.35 -21.23 -51.74
N SER A 51 10.41 -21.45 -52.66
CA SER A 51 9.19 -22.24 -52.44
C SER A 51 9.44 -23.71 -52.76
N TYR A 52 8.79 -24.64 -52.07
CA TYR A 52 8.35 -25.88 -52.73
C TYR A 52 7.00 -26.38 -52.20
N ASP A 53 6.35 -27.18 -53.04
CA ASP A 53 4.94 -27.59 -53.01
C ASP A 53 4.82 -29.13 -52.86
N ARG A 54 3.57 -29.62 -52.71
CA ARG A 54 3.06 -31.00 -52.89
C ARG A 54 2.97 -31.92 -51.66
N SER A 55 2.06 -32.91 -51.61
CA SER A 55 0.67 -33.07 -52.12
C SER A 55 0.16 -34.48 -51.78
N ASN A 56 -1.17 -34.67 -51.64
CA ASN A 56 -1.89 -35.96 -51.63
C ASN A 56 -1.65 -36.89 -50.41
N GLY A 57 -2.54 -37.82 -50.06
CA GLY A 57 -3.87 -38.10 -50.62
C GLY A 57 -4.63 -39.26 -49.94
N CYS A 58 -5.94 -39.27 -50.14
CA CYS A 58 -7.06 -40.01 -49.51
C CYS A 58 -7.00 -41.55 -49.27
N ASP A 59 -7.93 -41.97 -48.38
CA ASP A 59 -8.70 -43.23 -48.35
C ASP A 59 -8.04 -44.60 -48.06
N GLY A 60 -8.85 -45.54 -47.52
CA GLY A 60 -8.48 -46.95 -47.33
C GLY A 60 -9.25 -47.68 -46.22
N THR A 61 -10.39 -48.29 -46.55
CA THR A 61 -11.26 -49.03 -45.61
C THR A 61 -10.84 -50.48 -45.29
N GLU A 62 -11.40 -50.99 -44.17
CA GLU A 62 -11.94 -52.35 -43.97
C GLU A 62 -11.23 -53.42 -43.12
N LYS A 63 -11.98 -54.52 -42.88
CA LYS A 63 -11.86 -55.50 -41.76
C LYS A 63 -11.20 -56.80 -42.23
N CYS A 64 -10.66 -57.61 -41.31
CA CYS A 64 -11.28 -58.89 -40.88
C CYS A 64 -10.50 -59.56 -39.71
N SER A 65 -10.94 -60.74 -39.27
CA SER A 65 -10.48 -61.48 -38.09
C SER A 65 -10.13 -62.95 -38.40
N THR A 66 -9.30 -63.59 -37.56
CA THR A 66 -9.36 -65.06 -37.36
C THR A 66 -8.79 -65.57 -36.03
N THR A 67 -9.43 -66.63 -35.55
CA THR A 67 -9.35 -67.40 -34.29
C THR A 67 -8.13 -68.32 -34.07
N SER A 68 -7.78 -68.61 -32.80
CA SER A 68 -7.50 -69.97 -32.22
C SER A 68 -6.94 -69.88 -30.77
N ALA A 69 -6.96 -70.89 -29.89
CA ALA A 69 -7.89 -72.01 -29.63
C ALA A 69 -7.54 -72.72 -28.27
N SER A 70 -8.52 -73.38 -27.61
CA SER A 70 -8.40 -74.58 -26.71
C SER A 70 -7.48 -74.58 -25.46
N THR A 71 -7.64 -75.37 -24.36
CA THR A 71 -8.78 -76.09 -23.69
C THR A 71 -8.30 -76.63 -22.33
N ASN A 72 -9.16 -76.68 -21.29
CA ASN A 72 -9.44 -77.88 -20.42
C ASN A 72 -10.34 -77.56 -19.20
N ARG A 73 -10.84 -78.61 -18.50
CA ARG A 73 -11.97 -78.56 -17.52
C ARG A 73 -11.81 -79.55 -16.31
N PRO A 74 -12.75 -79.59 -15.32
CA PRO A 74 -12.55 -80.12 -13.94
C PRO A 74 -13.15 -81.54 -13.74
N PRO A 75 -13.56 -82.02 -12.52
CA PRO A 75 -14.73 -81.56 -11.70
C PRO A 75 -14.37 -81.42 -10.17
N LYS A 76 -15.23 -81.34 -9.12
CA LYS A 76 -16.65 -81.71 -8.82
C LYS A 76 -17.30 -80.82 -7.71
N GLN A 77 -18.65 -80.72 -7.73
CA GLN A 77 -19.68 -80.95 -6.66
C GLN A 77 -19.40 -80.62 -5.16
N HIS A 78 -20.34 -80.15 -4.31
CA HIS A 78 -21.75 -79.67 -4.47
C HIS A 78 -22.27 -78.90 -3.22
N CYS A 79 -23.32 -78.08 -3.43
CA CYS A 79 -24.47 -77.78 -2.54
C CYS A 79 -24.51 -76.64 -1.47
N SER A 80 -25.68 -75.95 -1.51
CA SER A 80 -26.53 -75.39 -0.42
C SER A 80 -26.08 -74.27 0.53
N GLN A 81 -26.57 -73.06 0.20
CA GLN A 81 -27.41 -72.14 1.03
C GLN A 81 -26.89 -71.44 2.31
N ALA A 82 -26.83 -70.10 2.19
CA ALA A 82 -27.43 -69.07 3.05
C ALA A 82 -26.91 -68.82 4.50
N THR A 83 -26.34 -67.62 4.72
CA THR A 83 -26.81 -66.50 5.60
C THR A 83 -25.64 -65.57 6.02
N SER A 84 -25.95 -64.30 6.33
CA SER A 84 -25.11 -63.32 7.05
C SER A 84 -23.80 -62.82 6.39
N PRO A 85 -23.67 -61.50 6.08
CA PRO A 85 -22.42 -60.88 5.67
C PRO A 85 -21.65 -60.23 6.83
N PRO A 86 -20.31 -60.39 6.93
CA PRO A 86 -19.48 -59.60 7.84
C PRO A 86 -18.99 -58.28 7.21
N GLU A 87 -19.21 -57.18 7.94
CA GLU A 87 -18.38 -55.97 8.06
C GLU A 87 -17.71 -55.35 6.81
N MET A 88 -18.31 -54.29 6.25
CA MET A 88 -17.58 -53.24 5.52
C MET A 88 -17.15 -52.09 6.46
N SER A 89 -16.01 -52.23 7.13
CA SER A 89 -15.44 -51.16 7.98
C SER A 89 -14.52 -50.17 7.24
N ALA A 90 -14.10 -50.49 6.00
CA ALA A 90 -13.02 -49.78 5.31
C ALA A 90 -13.39 -48.50 4.51
N VAL A 91 -14.69 -48.21 4.31
CA VAL A 91 -15.12 -47.09 3.42
C VAL A 91 -15.31 -45.76 4.16
N SER A 92 -15.53 -45.78 5.48
CA SER A 92 -15.87 -44.58 6.28
C SER A 92 -14.69 -43.62 6.53
N ALA A 93 -13.46 -44.06 6.26
CA ALA A 93 -12.24 -43.25 6.42
C ALA A 93 -11.98 -42.35 5.20
N HIS A 94 -12.17 -42.86 3.98
CA HIS A 94 -11.82 -42.11 2.77
C HIS A 94 -12.75 -40.92 2.53
N CYS A 95 -14.06 -41.07 2.78
CA CYS A 95 -15.04 -39.99 2.69
C CYS A 95 -14.97 -38.95 3.82
N ARG A 96 -13.99 -39.04 4.73
CA ARG A 96 -13.66 -37.98 5.72
C ARG A 96 -12.34 -37.27 5.46
N ALA A 97 -11.51 -37.77 4.53
CA ALA A 97 -10.31 -37.08 4.05
C ALA A 97 -10.63 -35.99 2.99
N THR A 98 -11.82 -36.02 2.38
CA THR A 98 -12.35 -35.00 1.46
C THR A 98 -13.26 -33.97 2.15
N ALA A 99 -13.06 -33.74 3.44
CA ALA A 99 -13.58 -32.55 4.13
C ALA A 99 -12.88 -31.30 3.54
N MET A 100 -13.55 -30.69 2.55
CA MET A 100 -13.14 -29.54 1.72
C MET A 100 -11.85 -28.82 2.19
N ARG A 101 -10.79 -28.88 1.37
CA ARG A 101 -9.99 -27.66 1.15
C ARG A 101 -10.93 -26.64 0.51
N ARG A 102 -11.59 -25.84 1.35
CA ARG A 102 -12.01 -24.51 0.95
C ARG A 102 -10.71 -23.71 0.87
N ASP A 103 -10.16 -23.59 -0.32
CA ASP A 103 -9.18 -22.55 -0.60
C ASP A 103 -9.94 -21.23 -0.43
N THR A 104 -9.91 -20.68 0.79
CA THR A 104 -10.62 -19.45 1.15
C THR A 104 -9.94 -18.31 0.43
N TYR A 105 -10.49 -17.94 -0.72
CA TYR A 105 -9.99 -16.87 -1.56
C TYR A 105 -9.80 -15.59 -0.72
N GLU A 106 -8.54 -15.21 -0.51
CA GLU A 106 -8.22 -13.98 0.22
C GLU A 106 -8.55 -12.78 -0.67
N PHE A 107 -9.51 -11.97 -0.26
CA PHE A 107 -9.85 -10.74 -0.95
C PHE A 107 -8.86 -9.64 -0.57
N HIS A 108 -8.41 -8.85 -1.54
CA HIS A 108 -7.51 -7.72 -1.32
C HIS A 108 -8.11 -6.42 -1.83
N ASP A 109 -7.91 -5.32 -1.12
CA ASP A 109 -8.24 -3.96 -1.59
C ASP A 109 -7.39 -3.55 -2.81
N MET A 110 -7.66 -2.38 -3.40
CA MET A 110 -6.91 -1.90 -4.58
C MET A 110 -5.43 -1.57 -4.31
N PHE A 111 -4.94 -1.76 -3.08
CA PHE A 111 -3.56 -1.53 -2.66
C PHE A 111 -2.87 -2.81 -2.16
N GLY A 112 -3.56 -3.96 -2.18
CA GLY A 112 -3.02 -5.27 -1.81
C GLY A 112 -3.22 -5.69 -0.35
N PHE A 113 -3.94 -4.93 0.47
CA PHE A 113 -4.27 -5.31 1.86
C PHE A 113 -5.42 -6.31 1.89
N CYS A 114 -5.29 -7.38 2.68
CA CYS A 114 -6.37 -8.34 2.92
C CYS A 114 -7.59 -7.63 3.54
N VAL A 115 -8.77 -7.90 2.99
CA VAL A 115 -10.07 -7.36 3.41
C VAL A 115 -11.13 -8.45 3.37
N THR A 116 -12.31 -8.21 3.95
CA THR A 116 -13.46 -9.11 3.78
C THR A 116 -14.07 -9.01 2.38
N GLU A 117 -14.78 -10.06 1.96
CA GLU A 117 -15.58 -10.06 0.72
C GLU A 117 -16.55 -8.87 0.66
N ALA A 118 -17.19 -8.53 1.78
CA ALA A 118 -18.13 -7.42 1.88
C ALA A 118 -17.45 -6.05 1.70
N GLU A 119 -16.26 -5.87 2.27
CA GLU A 119 -15.45 -4.66 2.04
C GLU A 119 -14.97 -4.56 0.59
N LYS A 120 -14.58 -5.68 -0.04
CA LYS A 120 -14.18 -5.70 -1.44
C LYS A 120 -15.35 -5.37 -2.37
N ALA A 121 -16.51 -5.99 -2.16
CA ALA A 121 -17.72 -5.67 -2.91
C ALA A 121 -18.14 -4.20 -2.76
N ALA A 122 -17.96 -3.62 -1.57
CA ALA A 122 -18.20 -2.20 -1.33
C ALA A 122 -17.17 -1.28 -2.03
N GLU A 123 -15.88 -1.65 -2.02
CA GLU A 123 -14.83 -0.95 -2.77
C GLU A 123 -15.15 -0.94 -4.27
N ASP A 124 -15.44 -2.10 -4.86
CA ASP A 124 -15.66 -2.20 -6.31
C ASP A 124 -16.99 -1.60 -6.77
N TYR A 125 -18.02 -1.58 -5.92
CA TYR A 125 -19.22 -0.77 -6.16
C TYR A 125 -18.88 0.73 -6.18
N GLU A 126 -18.13 1.21 -5.20
CA GLU A 126 -17.74 2.61 -5.09
C GLU A 126 -16.78 3.04 -6.22
N ARG A 127 -15.82 2.19 -6.63
CA ARG A 127 -14.92 2.41 -7.78
C ARG A 127 -15.72 2.56 -9.08
N ARG A 128 -16.66 1.65 -9.36
CA ARG A 128 -17.54 1.73 -10.54
C ARG A 128 -18.44 2.98 -10.53
N LYS A 129 -18.94 3.36 -9.35
CA LYS A 129 -19.87 4.51 -9.19
C LYS A 129 -19.20 5.87 -9.13
N LYS A 130 -17.94 5.95 -8.68
CA LYS A 130 -17.20 7.21 -8.44
C LYS A 130 -15.87 7.27 -9.20
N GLY A 131 -15.80 6.61 -10.35
CA GLY A 131 -14.70 6.75 -11.28
C GLY A 131 -14.41 8.22 -11.63
N TYR A 132 -13.14 8.56 -11.81
CA TYR A 132 -12.74 9.90 -12.17
C TYR A 132 -13.27 10.25 -13.58
N SER A 133 -13.94 11.39 -13.72
CA SER A 133 -14.39 11.83 -15.04
C SER A 133 -13.19 12.13 -15.96
N GLY A 134 -13.35 11.92 -17.27
CA GLY A 134 -12.27 12.17 -18.25
C GLY A 134 -11.70 13.59 -18.16
N VAL A 135 -12.55 14.59 -17.88
CA VAL A 135 -12.15 15.99 -17.65
C VAL A 135 -11.25 16.14 -16.40
N TYR A 136 -11.47 15.34 -15.36
CA TYR A 136 -10.64 15.34 -14.16
C TYR A 136 -9.27 14.66 -14.40
N LEU A 137 -9.26 13.54 -15.11
CA LEU A 137 -8.03 12.83 -15.50
C LEU A 137 -7.17 13.67 -16.45
N ALA A 138 -7.76 14.21 -17.51
CA ALA A 138 -7.08 15.09 -18.46
C ALA A 138 -6.52 16.35 -17.78
N ARG A 139 -7.21 16.89 -16.76
CA ARG A 139 -6.68 18.02 -15.98
C ARG A 139 -5.50 17.63 -15.10
N TRP A 140 -5.49 16.43 -14.52
CA TRP A 140 -4.30 15.93 -13.82
C TRP A 140 -3.12 15.69 -14.76
N GLN A 141 -3.35 15.07 -15.92
CA GLN A 141 -2.32 14.88 -16.94
C GLN A 141 -1.71 16.22 -17.38
N TYR A 142 -2.53 17.23 -17.66
CA TYR A 142 -2.06 18.60 -17.94
C TYR A 142 -1.23 19.19 -16.79
N MET A 143 -1.67 19.02 -15.53
CA MET A 143 -0.92 19.55 -14.38
C MET A 143 0.41 18.82 -14.15
N ILE A 144 0.53 17.53 -14.50
CA ILE A 144 1.79 16.80 -14.50
C ILE A 144 2.71 17.34 -15.60
N THR A 145 2.24 17.40 -16.85
CA THR A 145 3.02 17.88 -18.01
C THR A 145 3.48 19.34 -17.87
N CYS A 146 2.76 20.17 -17.12
CA CYS A 146 3.06 21.59 -16.94
C CYS A 146 3.43 21.96 -15.49
N TRP A 147 3.95 21.01 -14.69
CA TRP A 147 4.07 21.08 -13.23
C TRP A 147 4.49 22.45 -12.66
N ASP A 148 5.64 22.98 -13.09
CA ASP A 148 6.22 24.22 -12.54
C ASP A 148 5.37 25.47 -12.83
N ASN A 149 4.47 25.39 -13.81
CA ASN A 149 3.52 26.45 -14.16
C ASN A 149 2.17 26.32 -13.42
N VAL A 150 1.95 25.25 -12.65
CA VAL A 150 0.68 25.04 -11.93
C VAL A 150 0.66 25.83 -10.61
N LYS A 151 -0.13 26.90 -10.57
CA LYS A 151 -0.36 27.72 -9.37
C LYS A 151 -0.70 26.83 -8.15
N HIS A 152 -0.02 27.03 -7.02
CA HIS A 152 -0.11 26.20 -5.81
C HIS A 152 -1.55 25.94 -5.33
N ASP A 153 -2.41 26.96 -5.31
CA ASP A 153 -3.82 26.80 -4.93
C ASP A 153 -4.63 25.86 -5.86
N THR A 154 -4.18 25.68 -7.11
CA THR A 154 -4.75 24.69 -8.02
C THR A 154 -4.31 23.28 -7.63
N LEU A 155 -3.02 23.03 -7.42
CA LEU A 155 -2.52 21.73 -6.92
C LEU A 155 -3.26 21.35 -5.62
N LYS A 156 -3.25 22.26 -4.64
CA LYS A 156 -3.95 22.16 -3.35
C LYS A 156 -5.45 21.88 -3.46
N LYS A 157 -6.16 22.52 -4.41
CA LYS A 157 -7.58 22.23 -4.71
C LYS A 157 -7.79 20.81 -5.23
N TYR A 158 -6.87 20.28 -6.03
CA TYR A 158 -6.98 18.95 -6.64
C TYR A 158 -6.48 17.84 -5.70
N CYS A 159 -5.39 18.04 -4.95
CA CYS A 159 -4.93 17.15 -3.89
C CYS A 159 -5.98 16.97 -2.76
N ARG A 160 -6.71 18.03 -2.41
CA ARG A 160 -7.87 17.94 -1.49
C ARG A 160 -9.09 17.20 -2.07
N ARG A 161 -9.18 17.03 -3.39
CA ARG A 161 -10.22 16.23 -4.06
C ARG A 161 -9.81 14.77 -4.19
N GLY A 162 -8.64 14.51 -4.76
CA GLY A 162 -8.07 13.17 -4.98
C GLY A 162 -7.04 13.17 -6.09
N VAL A 163 -5.84 12.67 -5.81
CA VAL A 163 -4.94 12.22 -6.88
C VAL A 163 -5.50 10.88 -7.39
N PRO A 164 -5.67 10.66 -8.70
CA PRO A 164 -6.00 9.36 -9.26
C PRO A 164 -4.89 8.34 -8.95
N GLN A 165 -5.24 7.10 -8.60
CA GLN A 165 -4.21 6.09 -8.24
C GLN A 165 -3.11 5.92 -9.30
N PRO A 166 -3.41 5.80 -10.62
CA PRO A 166 -2.38 5.63 -11.66
C PRO A 166 -1.51 6.88 -11.90
N MET A 167 -1.70 7.95 -11.12
CA MET A 167 -0.96 9.20 -11.18
C MET A 167 -0.20 9.50 -9.88
N ARG A 168 -0.38 8.71 -8.81
CA ARG A 168 0.32 8.96 -7.53
C ARG A 168 1.83 8.80 -7.64
N CYS A 169 2.30 7.77 -8.34
CA CYS A 169 3.73 7.52 -8.58
C CYS A 169 4.48 8.73 -9.14
N ILE A 170 3.85 9.49 -10.04
CA ILE A 170 4.41 10.70 -10.63
C ILE A 170 4.13 11.94 -9.75
N VAL A 171 2.88 12.13 -9.30
CA VAL A 171 2.46 13.33 -8.55
C VAL A 171 3.13 13.42 -7.17
N TRP A 172 3.31 12.30 -6.46
CA TRP A 172 3.97 12.31 -5.15
C TRP A 172 5.46 12.63 -5.29
N GLN A 173 6.15 12.07 -6.28
CA GLN A 173 7.54 12.43 -6.57
C GLN A 173 7.71 13.91 -6.92
N HIS A 174 6.78 14.51 -7.69
CA HIS A 174 6.80 15.94 -7.96
C HIS A 174 6.50 16.81 -6.73
N LEU A 175 5.60 16.38 -5.82
CA LEU A 175 5.31 17.08 -4.56
C LEU A 175 6.48 16.99 -3.57
N LEU A 176 7.17 15.86 -3.53
CA LEU A 176 8.39 15.63 -2.75
C LEU A 176 9.63 16.27 -3.38
N ARG A 177 9.59 16.60 -4.68
CA ARG A 177 10.75 17.01 -5.51
C ARG A 177 11.81 15.91 -5.66
N SER A 178 11.43 14.65 -5.54
CA SER A 178 12.31 13.49 -5.77
C SER A 178 12.35 13.01 -7.23
N TRP A 179 11.44 13.50 -8.07
CA TRP A 179 11.42 13.18 -9.50
C TRP A 179 12.76 13.51 -10.18
N GLY A 180 13.37 12.53 -10.85
CA GLY A 180 14.67 12.69 -11.53
C GLY A 180 15.91 12.52 -10.64
N MET A 181 15.77 12.14 -9.37
CA MET A 181 16.91 12.01 -8.45
C MET A 181 17.78 10.77 -8.73
N ARG A 182 17.19 9.64 -9.18
CA ARG A 182 17.94 8.45 -9.64
C ARG A 182 18.91 8.81 -10.77
N GLU A 183 18.40 9.53 -11.77
CA GLU A 183 19.16 9.94 -12.95
C GLU A 183 20.21 11.02 -12.62
N ARG A 184 19.97 11.81 -11.56
CA ARG A 184 20.91 12.82 -11.05
C ARG A 184 22.04 12.24 -10.18
N PHE A 185 21.78 11.14 -9.47
CA PHE A 185 22.70 10.54 -8.51
C PHE A 185 22.92 9.02 -8.77
N PRO A 186 23.22 8.61 -10.01
CA PRO A 186 23.19 7.20 -10.43
C PRO A 186 24.09 6.32 -9.57
N GLY A 187 23.56 5.16 -9.16
CA GLY A 187 24.28 4.18 -8.33
C GLY A 187 24.43 4.56 -6.85
N THR A 188 23.98 5.75 -6.43
CA THR A 188 24.08 6.19 -5.03
C THR A 188 23.22 5.33 -4.11
N TYR A 189 21.99 4.98 -4.52
CA TYR A 189 21.14 4.08 -3.75
C TYR A 189 21.80 2.70 -3.55
N MET A 190 22.30 2.09 -4.64
CA MET A 190 22.96 0.78 -4.58
C MET A 190 24.19 0.80 -3.66
N ARG A 191 25.02 1.86 -3.73
CA ARG A 191 26.17 2.03 -2.82
C ARG A 191 25.74 2.11 -1.35
N LEU A 192 24.70 2.88 -1.04
CA LEU A 192 24.19 3.03 0.34
C LEU A 192 23.47 1.77 0.84
N ARG A 193 22.83 1.00 -0.05
CA ARG A 193 22.21 -0.28 0.26
C ARG A 193 23.25 -1.36 0.58
N SER A 194 24.37 -1.39 -0.16
CA SER A 194 25.43 -2.41 0.01
C SER A 194 26.51 -2.05 1.04
N GLN A 195 26.60 -0.79 1.50
CA GLN A 195 27.49 -0.38 2.57
C GLN A 195 26.99 -0.93 3.92
N PRO A 196 27.82 -1.59 4.76
CA PRO A 196 27.41 -2.03 6.08
C PRO A 196 27.07 -0.85 7.00
N LEU A 197 26.09 -1.02 7.88
CA LEU A 197 25.74 -0.03 8.91
C LEU A 197 26.80 0.02 10.03
N ASP A 198 27.07 1.22 10.54
CA ASP A 198 28.01 1.44 11.67
C ASP A 198 27.54 0.81 13.00
N SER A 199 26.26 0.42 13.10
CA SER A 199 25.70 -0.23 14.29
C SER A 199 24.76 -1.37 13.93
N LYS A 200 25.04 -2.55 14.50
CA LYS A 200 24.15 -3.71 14.42
C LYS A 200 22.79 -3.48 15.10
N ASP A 201 22.73 -2.66 16.15
CA ASP A 201 21.45 -2.37 16.82
C ASP A 201 20.45 -1.72 15.85
N ILE A 202 20.94 -0.90 14.90
CA ILE A 202 20.11 -0.30 13.85
C ILE A 202 19.55 -1.39 12.92
N GLU A 203 20.40 -2.33 12.48
CA GLU A 203 20.00 -3.47 11.64
C GLU A 203 18.96 -4.36 12.34
N ASP A 204 19.21 -4.73 13.61
CA ASP A 204 18.31 -5.53 14.42
C ASP A 204 16.97 -4.80 14.71
N VAL A 205 16.97 -3.47 14.85
CA VAL A 205 15.72 -2.68 14.96
C VAL A 205 14.97 -2.63 13.63
N ILE A 206 15.65 -2.42 12.49
CA ILE A 206 15.04 -2.47 11.16
C ILE A 206 14.37 -3.82 10.95
N ALA A 207 15.07 -4.93 11.20
CA ALA A 207 14.55 -6.28 11.03
C ALA A 207 13.25 -6.52 11.83
N ARG A 208 13.17 -6.03 13.07
CA ARG A 208 11.95 -6.11 13.89
C ARG A 208 10.80 -5.23 13.35
N ASP A 209 11.10 -4.11 12.69
CA ASP A 209 10.08 -3.24 12.10
C ASP A 209 9.51 -3.76 10.77
N LEU A 210 10.31 -4.48 9.97
CA LEU A 210 9.87 -5.09 8.72
C LEU A 210 8.62 -5.97 8.92
N HIS A 211 8.69 -6.95 9.83
CA HIS A 211 7.61 -7.92 10.06
C HIS A 211 6.31 -7.33 10.65
N ARG A 212 6.36 -6.12 11.23
CA ARG A 212 5.18 -5.41 11.73
C ARG A 212 4.68 -4.31 10.80
N THR A 213 5.38 -4.04 9.70
CA THR A 213 4.97 -3.02 8.71
C THR A 213 4.02 -3.64 7.69
N PHE A 214 2.75 -3.21 7.71
CA PHE A 214 1.69 -3.67 6.80
C PHE A 214 1.59 -5.21 6.62
N PRO A 215 1.53 -6.02 7.70
CA PRO A 215 1.56 -7.49 7.62
C PRO A 215 0.37 -8.12 6.91
N THR A 216 -0.73 -7.38 6.71
CA THR A 216 -1.89 -7.81 5.90
C THR A 216 -1.78 -7.42 4.43
N ASN A 217 -0.73 -6.70 4.02
CA ASN A 217 -0.49 -6.42 2.60
C ASN A 217 0.31 -7.55 1.96
N ARG A 218 -0.18 -8.08 0.84
CA ARG A 218 0.47 -9.18 0.11
C ARG A 218 1.95 -8.94 -0.17
N LEU A 219 2.34 -7.71 -0.53
CA LEU A 219 3.71 -7.36 -0.93
C LEU A 219 4.70 -7.48 0.25
N PHE A 220 4.23 -7.31 1.48
CA PHE A 220 5.03 -7.36 2.71
C PHE A 220 4.78 -8.64 3.55
N ARG A 221 3.91 -9.55 3.08
CA ARG A 221 3.51 -10.77 3.80
C ARG A 221 4.30 -12.03 3.39
N GLU A 222 5.03 -12.00 2.27
CA GLU A 222 5.72 -13.15 1.64
C GLU A 222 7.00 -13.64 2.38
N GLY A 223 7.04 -13.56 3.71
CA GLY A 223 8.16 -14.02 4.53
C GLY A 223 9.46 -13.21 4.36
N GLU A 224 10.55 -13.67 4.99
CA GLU A 224 11.84 -12.94 5.01
C GLU A 224 12.44 -12.67 3.62
N SER A 225 12.12 -13.52 2.64
CA SER A 225 12.56 -13.40 1.24
C SER A 225 11.55 -12.68 0.33
N GLY A 226 10.45 -12.15 0.88
CA GLY A 226 9.39 -11.50 0.11
C GLY A 226 9.87 -10.19 -0.52
N GLN A 227 9.51 -9.97 -1.80
CA GLN A 227 10.04 -8.85 -2.60
C GLN A 227 9.83 -7.48 -1.91
N GLY A 228 8.67 -7.24 -1.31
CA GLY A 228 8.41 -5.98 -0.62
C GLY A 228 9.19 -5.79 0.67
N LEU A 229 9.43 -6.85 1.45
CA LEU A 229 10.25 -6.74 2.67
C LEU A 229 11.72 -6.50 2.32
N GLU A 230 12.21 -7.03 1.20
CA GLU A 230 13.58 -6.76 0.73
C GLU A 230 13.72 -5.37 0.11
N MET A 231 12.72 -4.87 -0.63
CA MET A 231 12.64 -3.45 -1.03
C MET A 231 12.62 -2.53 0.20
N LEU A 232 11.84 -2.86 1.22
CA LEU A 232 11.72 -2.07 2.44
C LEU A 232 13.02 -2.11 3.27
N ARG A 233 13.67 -3.27 3.39
CA ARG A 233 15.00 -3.42 4.00
C ARG A 233 16.02 -2.53 3.28
N GLY A 234 16.08 -2.62 1.95
CA GLY A 234 17.00 -1.85 1.12
C GLY A 234 16.87 -0.33 1.32
N ILE A 235 15.64 0.19 1.29
CA ILE A 235 15.36 1.62 1.47
C ILE A 235 15.75 2.10 2.87
N LEU A 236 15.38 1.36 3.92
CA LEU A 236 15.67 1.74 5.30
C LEU A 236 17.16 1.66 5.64
N HIS A 237 17.85 0.62 5.16
CA HIS A 237 19.29 0.43 5.32
C HIS A 237 20.08 1.53 4.58
N ALA A 238 19.71 1.81 3.32
CA ALA A 238 20.31 2.89 2.55
C ALA A 238 20.06 4.26 3.15
N TYR A 239 18.89 4.51 3.76
CA TYR A 239 18.61 5.76 4.46
C TYR A 239 19.45 5.90 5.74
N ALA A 240 19.60 4.83 6.53
CA ALA A 240 20.42 4.88 7.74
C ALA A 240 21.91 5.14 7.42
N ASN A 241 22.41 4.69 6.26
CA ASN A 241 23.72 5.09 5.72
C ASN A 241 23.74 6.51 5.10
N TYR A 242 22.60 7.04 4.63
CA TYR A 242 22.48 8.39 4.07
C TYR A 242 22.53 9.47 5.15
N ASN A 243 21.80 9.26 6.25
CA ASN A 243 21.77 10.15 7.41
C ASN A 243 22.04 9.36 8.69
N THR A 244 23.32 9.09 8.96
CA THR A 244 23.79 8.37 10.16
C THR A 244 23.48 9.10 11.47
N GLY A 245 23.20 10.41 11.43
CA GLY A 245 22.76 11.20 12.59
C GLY A 245 21.31 10.94 13.02
N VAL A 246 20.50 10.33 12.15
CA VAL A 246 19.15 9.81 12.47
C VAL A 246 19.15 8.28 12.50
N GLY A 247 19.91 7.63 11.60
CA GLY A 247 19.94 6.17 11.46
C GLY A 247 18.57 5.61 11.13
N TYR A 248 18.06 4.74 12.00
CA TYR A 248 16.68 4.25 11.94
C TYR A 248 15.93 4.51 13.26
N CYS A 249 14.67 4.94 13.15
CA CYS A 249 13.77 5.13 14.28
C CYS A 249 12.44 4.39 14.03
N GLN A 250 11.86 3.80 15.08
CA GLN A 250 10.64 3.00 15.00
C GLN A 250 9.52 3.75 14.27
N GLY A 251 8.88 3.07 13.31
CA GLY A 251 7.77 3.61 12.52
C GLY A 251 8.19 4.24 11.18
N MET A 252 9.49 4.50 10.95
CA MET A 252 9.99 4.91 9.62
C MET A 252 9.66 3.88 8.53
N GLY A 253 9.62 2.58 8.87
CA GLY A 253 9.19 1.51 7.96
C GLY A 253 7.80 1.72 7.37
N PHE A 254 6.83 2.22 8.15
CA PHE A 254 5.49 2.51 7.62
C PHE A 254 5.49 3.70 6.63
N LEU A 255 6.40 4.67 6.78
CA LEU A 255 6.57 5.77 5.82
C LEU A 255 7.19 5.24 4.50
N ALA A 256 8.28 4.48 4.60
CA ALA A 256 8.95 3.89 3.45
C ALA A 256 8.04 2.90 2.69
N ALA A 257 7.32 2.02 3.40
CA ALA A 257 6.36 1.10 2.79
C ALA A 257 5.17 1.82 2.13
N THR A 258 4.75 2.98 2.67
CA THR A 258 3.72 3.83 2.05
C THR A 258 4.20 4.44 0.73
N LEU A 259 5.50 4.74 0.61
CA LEU A 259 6.12 5.18 -0.63
C LEU A 259 6.32 4.03 -1.62
N ILE A 260 6.76 2.84 -1.18
CA ILE A 260 6.84 1.64 -2.03
C ILE A 260 5.49 1.36 -2.72
N LEU A 261 4.38 1.34 -1.95
CA LEU A 261 3.03 1.09 -2.46
C LEU A 261 2.44 2.19 -3.36
N GLN A 262 3.17 3.29 -3.61
CA GLN A 262 2.66 4.45 -4.36
C GLN A 262 3.61 4.96 -5.44
N VAL A 263 4.91 4.76 -5.28
CA VAL A 263 5.97 5.07 -6.25
C VAL A 263 6.36 3.84 -7.08
N GLU A 264 6.15 2.64 -6.53
CA GLU A 264 6.33 1.30 -7.15
C GLU A 264 7.80 0.93 -7.45
N GLU A 265 8.59 1.85 -8.03
CA GLU A 265 10.02 1.66 -8.28
C GLU A 265 10.87 1.90 -7.03
N GLU A 266 11.80 0.99 -6.76
CA GLU A 266 12.52 0.91 -5.47
C GLU A 266 13.44 2.12 -5.22
N GLU A 267 14.25 2.50 -6.20
CA GLU A 267 15.16 3.64 -6.07
C GLU A 267 14.41 4.99 -6.08
N ASP A 268 13.31 5.10 -6.83
CA ASP A 268 12.47 6.31 -6.79
C ASP A 268 11.74 6.43 -5.44
N ALA A 269 11.35 5.29 -4.84
CA ALA A 269 10.81 5.25 -3.48
C ALA A 269 11.87 5.60 -2.42
N PHE A 270 13.14 5.19 -2.60
CA PHE A 270 14.26 5.66 -1.78
C PHE A 270 14.44 7.18 -1.88
N TRP A 271 14.49 7.76 -3.08
CA TRP A 271 14.65 9.20 -3.24
C TRP A 271 13.42 9.99 -2.76
N ALA A 272 12.22 9.44 -2.90
CA ALA A 272 11.01 9.97 -2.29
C ALA A 272 11.08 9.93 -0.75
N PHE A 273 11.69 8.90 -0.16
CA PHE A 273 11.86 8.76 1.28
C PHE A 273 12.90 9.74 1.82
N VAL A 274 14.07 9.86 1.17
CA VAL A 274 15.06 10.90 1.48
C VAL A 274 14.43 12.30 1.41
N ALA A 275 13.67 12.61 0.36
CA ALA A 275 13.02 13.92 0.23
C ALA A 275 11.91 14.17 1.28
N LEU A 276 11.19 13.14 1.72
CA LEU A 276 10.22 13.20 2.82
C LEU A 276 10.91 13.48 4.16
N MET A 277 12.07 12.86 4.37
CA MET A 277 12.79 12.85 5.63
C MET A 277 13.72 14.05 5.80
N GLU A 278 14.28 14.64 4.73
CA GLU A 278 15.26 15.74 4.83
C GLU A 278 14.67 17.15 4.64
N ASP A 279 13.42 17.29 4.16
CA ASP A 279 12.76 18.60 4.04
C ASP A 279 12.11 19.02 5.37
N GLU A 280 12.42 20.24 5.83
CA GLU A 280 11.86 20.87 7.03
C GLU A 280 10.33 21.09 6.92
N ARG A 281 9.82 21.20 5.68
CA ARG A 281 8.38 21.21 5.38
C ARG A 281 7.68 19.91 5.78
N TYR A 282 8.43 18.81 5.85
CA TYR A 282 7.99 17.46 6.14
C TYR A 282 8.58 16.97 7.48
N MET A 283 9.52 16.01 7.48
CA MET A 283 9.76 15.16 8.67
C MET A 283 11.18 15.26 9.29
N LYS A 284 12.04 16.16 8.80
CA LYS A 284 13.44 16.32 9.24
C LYS A 284 13.63 16.40 10.76
N GLY A 285 12.85 17.24 11.43
CA GLY A 285 12.92 17.38 12.88
C GLY A 285 12.04 16.38 13.66
N VAL A 286 11.30 15.50 12.98
CA VAL A 286 10.42 14.50 13.65
C VAL A 286 11.27 13.39 14.25
N PHE A 287 12.20 12.84 13.46
CA PHE A 287 13.06 11.72 13.86
C PHE A 287 14.48 12.14 14.28
N SER A 288 14.82 13.42 14.14
CA SER A 288 16.01 14.03 14.76
C SER A 288 16.05 13.79 16.27
N HIS A 289 17.25 13.77 16.85
CA HIS A 289 17.47 13.61 18.30
C HIS A 289 16.55 14.52 19.15
N ASN A 290 15.90 13.94 20.17
CA ASN A 290 14.85 14.54 21.02
C ASN A 290 13.55 14.95 20.30
N PHE A 291 13.32 14.52 19.06
CA PHE A 291 12.06 14.66 18.31
C PHE A 291 11.49 16.11 18.25
N PRO A 292 12.31 17.16 18.01
CA PRO A 292 11.90 18.56 18.23
C PRO A 292 10.68 19.02 17.41
N GLN A 293 10.51 18.53 16.17
CA GLN A 293 9.35 18.87 15.34
C GLN A 293 8.10 18.10 15.78
N LEU A 294 8.24 16.92 16.40
CA LEU A 294 7.13 16.16 16.97
C LEU A 294 6.63 16.82 18.25
N GLN A 295 7.53 17.28 19.13
CA GLN A 295 7.18 18.07 20.31
C GLN A 295 6.47 19.38 19.92
N CYS A 296 7.01 20.10 18.94
CA CYS A 296 6.37 21.28 18.36
C CYS A 296 4.98 20.97 17.76
N ALA A 297 4.82 19.83 17.07
CA ALA A 297 3.54 19.40 16.51
C ALA A 297 2.51 19.08 17.59
N PHE A 298 2.89 18.47 18.71
CA PHE A 298 1.99 18.31 19.85
C PHE A 298 1.55 19.67 20.41
N HIS A 299 2.46 20.61 20.63
CA HIS A 299 2.12 21.96 21.11
C HIS A 299 1.14 22.68 20.16
N VAL A 300 1.40 22.69 18.86
CA VAL A 300 0.49 23.26 17.84
C VAL A 300 -0.87 22.57 17.87
N PHE A 301 -0.90 21.24 18.01
CA PHE A 301 -2.14 20.46 18.10
C PHE A 301 -2.95 20.81 19.35
N GLU A 302 -2.33 21.02 20.51
CA GLU A 302 -2.98 21.46 21.74
C GLU A 302 -3.57 22.87 21.61
N VAL A 303 -2.81 23.82 21.07
CA VAL A 303 -3.27 25.19 20.82
C VAL A 303 -4.52 25.19 19.93
N LEU A 304 -4.52 24.37 18.87
CA LEU A 304 -5.67 24.20 17.98
C LEU A 304 -6.84 23.42 18.64
N MET A 305 -6.56 22.45 19.51
CA MET A 305 -7.59 21.72 20.27
C MET A 305 -8.30 22.66 21.25
N ARG A 306 -7.54 23.48 21.99
CA ARG A 306 -8.03 24.52 22.90
C ARG A 306 -8.94 25.52 22.19
N GLN A 307 -8.56 25.97 20.99
CA GLN A 307 -9.37 26.89 20.19
C GLN A 307 -10.63 26.24 19.58
N THR A 308 -10.49 25.06 18.99
CA THR A 308 -11.59 24.45 18.22
C THR A 308 -12.57 23.64 19.07
N MET A 309 -12.14 23.16 20.23
CA MET A 309 -12.89 22.27 21.12
C MET A 309 -12.58 22.52 22.62
N PRO A 310 -12.70 23.76 23.13
CA PRO A 310 -12.23 24.13 24.48
C PRO A 310 -12.78 23.24 25.61
N LYS A 311 -14.05 22.82 25.56
CA LYS A 311 -14.62 21.89 26.54
C LYS A 311 -13.96 20.50 26.56
N LEU A 312 -13.46 20.03 25.40
CA LEU A 312 -12.74 18.75 25.31
C LEU A 312 -11.27 18.92 25.73
N TYR A 313 -10.65 20.06 25.37
CA TYR A 313 -9.32 20.43 25.87
C TYR A 313 -9.29 20.43 27.39
N ALA A 314 -10.20 21.16 28.05
CA ALA A 314 -10.24 21.26 29.51
C ALA A 314 -10.58 19.93 30.20
N HIS A 315 -11.31 19.03 29.54
CA HIS A 315 -11.56 17.69 30.07
C HIS A 315 -10.31 16.80 29.95
N LEU A 316 -9.64 16.77 28.80
CA LEU A 316 -8.45 15.92 28.60
C LEU A 316 -7.20 16.47 29.30
N HIS A 317 -6.84 17.72 29.04
CA HIS A 317 -5.62 18.36 29.54
C HIS A 317 -5.83 18.87 30.97
N ASP A 318 -6.69 19.87 31.20
CA ASP A 318 -6.77 20.53 32.51
C ASP A 318 -7.23 19.58 33.63
N ARG A 319 -8.30 18.80 33.40
CA ARG A 319 -8.90 17.88 34.41
C ARG A 319 -8.20 16.54 34.52
N HIS A 320 -7.80 15.92 33.40
CA HIS A 320 -7.27 14.56 33.37
C HIS A 320 -5.78 14.46 33.01
N GLN A 321 -5.10 15.58 32.74
CA GLN A 321 -3.64 15.66 32.47
C GLN A 321 -3.18 14.80 31.27
N ILE A 322 -4.09 14.43 30.37
CA ILE A 322 -3.82 13.60 29.20
C ILE A 322 -3.18 14.43 28.08
N GLN A 323 -1.86 14.37 28.03
CA GLN A 323 -1.02 15.01 27.02
C GLN A 323 -1.07 14.25 25.67
N PRO A 324 -0.93 14.94 24.50
CA PRO A 324 -1.00 14.29 23.18
C PRO A 324 -0.04 13.13 22.95
N TYR A 325 1.15 13.14 23.57
CA TYR A 325 2.12 12.07 23.39
C TYR A 325 1.64 10.70 23.96
N LEU A 326 0.60 10.68 24.80
CA LEU A 326 0.04 9.43 25.34
C LEU A 326 -0.83 8.65 24.34
N TYR A 327 -1.24 9.29 23.22
CA TYR A 327 -2.16 8.69 22.25
C TYR A 327 -1.88 9.04 20.77
N ALA A 328 -1.25 10.17 20.47
CA ALA A 328 -1.10 10.69 19.11
C ALA A 328 0.28 10.47 18.46
N VAL A 329 1.25 9.85 19.15
CA VAL A 329 2.63 9.66 18.64
C VAL A 329 2.66 9.08 17.22
N HIS A 330 2.01 7.92 17.01
CA HIS A 330 1.96 7.31 15.68
C HIS A 330 1.18 8.15 14.66
N TRP A 331 0.22 8.99 15.06
CA TRP A 331 -0.52 9.84 14.12
C TRP A 331 0.41 10.84 13.43
N PHE A 332 1.30 11.46 14.20
CA PHE A 332 2.24 12.46 13.70
C PHE A 332 3.54 11.83 13.15
N MET A 333 4.10 10.80 13.80
CA MET A 333 5.31 10.11 13.30
C MET A 333 5.06 9.26 12.05
N THR A 334 3.87 8.71 11.85
CA THR A 334 3.56 7.87 10.68
C THR A 334 2.63 8.52 9.67
N ILE A 335 2.20 9.77 9.90
CA ILE A 335 1.17 10.45 9.08
C ILE A 335 -0.09 9.56 8.93
N PHE A 336 -0.52 9.00 10.07
CA PHE A 336 -1.62 8.03 10.24
C PHE A 336 -1.55 6.70 9.46
N THR A 337 -0.44 6.37 8.79
CA THR A 337 -0.31 5.12 8.01
C THR A 337 -0.52 3.87 8.85
N TYR A 338 -0.13 3.90 10.13
CA TYR A 338 -0.26 2.80 11.08
C TYR A 338 -1.72 2.35 11.34
N TYR A 339 -2.71 3.23 11.16
CA TYR A 339 -4.06 3.07 11.76
C TYR A 339 -5.24 3.01 10.79
N PHE A 340 -5.10 3.47 9.55
CA PHE A 340 -6.22 3.55 8.61
C PHE A 340 -6.04 2.66 7.40
N ASN A 341 -7.16 2.24 6.78
CA ASN A 341 -7.11 1.65 5.44
C ASN A 341 -6.36 2.55 4.47
N PHE A 342 -5.62 1.93 3.56
CA PHE A 342 -4.64 2.64 2.75
C PHE A 342 -5.28 3.63 1.76
N GLY A 343 -6.57 3.43 1.43
CA GLY A 343 -7.38 4.43 0.72
C GLY A 343 -7.52 5.76 1.46
N LEU A 344 -7.76 5.76 2.78
CA LEU A 344 -7.74 7.01 3.58
C LEU A 344 -6.32 7.57 3.70
N VAL A 345 -5.33 6.72 4.00
CA VAL A 345 -3.92 7.12 4.11
C VAL A 345 -3.46 7.87 2.86
N SER A 346 -3.69 7.29 1.69
CA SER A 346 -3.39 7.90 0.38
C SER A 346 -4.03 9.28 0.20
N ARG A 347 -5.27 9.46 0.69
CA ARG A 347 -5.97 10.75 0.63
C ARG A 347 -5.46 11.77 1.65
N ILE A 348 -4.91 11.34 2.78
CA ILE A 348 -4.21 12.20 3.74
C ILE A 348 -2.86 12.65 3.14
N TRP A 349 -2.09 11.71 2.59
CA TRP A 349 -0.78 11.96 2.00
C TRP A 349 -0.83 12.89 0.78
N ASP A 350 -1.79 12.69 -0.13
CA ASP A 350 -2.07 13.63 -1.23
C ASP A 350 -2.14 15.09 -0.73
N MET A 351 -2.77 15.32 0.43
CA MET A 351 -2.89 16.65 1.03
C MET A 351 -1.63 17.08 1.79
N PHE A 352 -1.00 16.18 2.56
CA PHE A 352 0.19 16.45 3.36
C PHE A 352 1.39 16.85 2.48
N LEU A 353 1.68 16.09 1.42
CA LEU A 353 2.73 16.45 0.46
C LEU A 353 2.42 17.79 -0.27
N CYS A 354 1.15 18.18 -0.37
CA CYS A 354 0.73 19.43 -0.99
C CYS A 354 0.66 20.65 -0.03
N GLU A 355 0.45 20.46 1.27
CA GLU A 355 0.21 21.53 2.26
C GLU A 355 1.12 21.49 3.51
N GLY A 356 2.06 20.54 3.60
CA GLY A 356 2.83 20.28 4.82
C GLY A 356 1.93 19.76 5.96
N TRP A 357 2.32 19.99 7.22
CA TRP A 357 1.61 19.53 8.42
C TRP A 357 0.12 19.93 8.57
N LYS A 358 -0.35 20.93 7.81
CA LYS A 358 -1.69 21.51 7.99
C LYS A 358 -2.87 20.53 7.90
N PRO A 359 -2.90 19.52 7.00
CA PRO A 359 -3.94 18.51 6.98
C PRO A 359 -3.80 17.49 8.12
N VAL A 360 -2.58 17.25 8.63
CA VAL A 360 -2.31 16.30 9.72
C VAL A 360 -3.06 16.75 10.99
N TYR A 361 -2.89 18.02 11.38
CA TYR A 361 -3.64 18.63 12.48
C TYR A 361 -5.17 18.55 12.27
N ARG A 362 -5.64 18.76 11.03
CA ARG A 362 -7.08 18.67 10.71
C ARG A 362 -7.64 17.26 10.88
N ILE A 363 -6.89 16.22 10.50
CA ILE A 363 -7.31 14.83 10.68
C ILE A 363 -7.37 14.50 12.18
N ALA A 364 -6.32 14.82 12.94
CA ALA A 364 -6.28 14.59 14.39
C ALA A 364 -7.45 15.30 15.13
N LEU A 365 -7.67 16.58 14.85
CA LEU A 365 -8.80 17.34 15.40
C LEU A 365 -10.15 16.84 14.87
N GLY A 366 -10.19 16.29 13.65
CA GLY A 366 -11.37 15.69 13.05
C GLY A 366 -11.82 14.41 13.77
N LEU A 367 -10.88 13.55 14.18
CA LEU A 367 -11.13 12.34 14.96
C LEU A 367 -11.67 12.69 16.35
N LEU A 368 -10.98 13.58 17.08
CA LEU A 368 -11.45 14.11 18.36
C LEU A 368 -12.84 14.76 18.25
N LYS A 369 -13.15 15.43 17.14
CA LYS A 369 -14.44 16.08 16.91
C LYS A 369 -15.58 15.09 16.63
N LEU A 370 -15.31 13.94 16.01
CA LEU A 370 -16.28 12.87 15.83
C LEU A 370 -16.60 12.16 17.16
N GLU A 371 -15.58 11.92 17.97
CA GLU A 371 -15.68 11.16 19.24
C GLU A 371 -15.94 12.03 20.48
N LYS A 372 -16.00 13.35 20.30
CA LYS A 372 -16.10 14.36 21.37
C LYS A 372 -17.13 14.04 22.45
N GLN A 373 -18.33 13.57 22.07
CA GLN A 373 -19.39 13.31 23.05
C GLN A 373 -19.11 12.05 23.88
N ARG A 374 -18.51 11.01 23.30
CA ARG A 374 -18.07 9.82 24.07
C ARG A 374 -16.94 10.22 25.02
N LEU A 375 -15.93 10.94 24.53
CA LEU A 375 -14.80 11.40 25.35
C LEU A 375 -15.27 12.28 26.53
N LEU A 376 -16.26 13.16 26.33
CA LEU A 376 -16.82 13.98 27.41
C LEU A 376 -17.70 13.22 28.42
N SER A 377 -18.14 11.99 28.11
CA SER A 377 -18.90 11.15 29.05
C SER A 377 -18.02 10.23 29.93
N LEU A 378 -16.76 10.00 29.53
CA LEU A 378 -15.81 9.19 30.30
C LEU A 378 -15.18 10.04 31.41
N ASN A 379 -14.97 9.45 32.59
CA ASN A 379 -14.60 10.19 33.80
C ASN A 379 -13.31 9.69 34.49
N THR A 380 -12.66 8.68 33.92
CA THR A 380 -11.33 8.22 34.37
C THR A 380 -10.29 8.39 33.26
N GLU A 381 -9.03 8.57 33.66
CA GLU A 381 -7.89 8.66 32.75
C GLU A 381 -7.76 7.40 31.89
N THR A 382 -7.93 6.21 32.50
CA THR A 382 -7.83 4.91 31.83
C THR A 382 -8.87 4.75 30.72
N GLU A 383 -10.14 5.07 30.98
CA GLU A 383 -11.19 5.04 29.95
C GLU A 383 -10.87 5.98 28.78
N LEU A 384 -10.42 7.20 29.08
CA LEU A 384 -10.07 8.22 28.09
C LEU A 384 -8.88 7.76 27.24
N LEU A 385 -7.81 7.26 27.85
CA LEU A 385 -6.63 6.76 27.14
C LEU A 385 -6.96 5.55 26.26
N LEU A 386 -7.81 4.62 26.72
CA LEU A 386 -8.29 3.50 25.90
C LEU A 386 -9.16 3.99 24.73
N ALA A 387 -10.07 4.95 24.97
CA ALA A 387 -10.93 5.54 23.95
C ALA A 387 -10.18 6.38 22.90
N LEU A 388 -9.06 7.02 23.29
CA LEU A 388 -8.16 7.76 22.41
C LEU A 388 -7.25 6.82 21.59
N LYS A 389 -6.73 5.75 22.20
CA LYS A 389 -5.90 4.74 21.51
C LYS A 389 -6.68 3.91 20.48
N SER A 390 -8.00 3.84 20.59
CA SER A 390 -8.93 3.21 19.64
C SER A 390 -9.69 4.20 18.74
N ILE A 391 -9.36 5.50 18.76
CA ILE A 391 -10.22 6.55 18.17
C ILE A 391 -10.45 6.39 16.65
N GLN A 392 -9.47 5.79 15.95
CA GLN A 392 -9.51 5.45 14.52
C GLN A 392 -10.56 4.37 14.17
N GLU A 393 -10.98 3.55 15.13
CA GLU A 393 -11.73 2.33 14.87
C GLU A 393 -13.17 2.62 14.41
N SER A 394 -13.65 1.78 13.50
CA SER A 394 -14.97 1.90 12.84
C SER A 394 -15.24 3.24 12.13
N LYS A 395 -14.21 4.08 11.89
CA LYS A 395 -14.37 5.38 11.21
C LYS A 395 -14.31 5.23 9.69
N ARG A 396 -15.37 5.67 9.00
CA ARG A 396 -15.41 5.63 7.53
C ARG A 396 -14.55 6.76 6.94
N PRO A 397 -13.71 6.50 5.92
CA PRO A 397 -12.80 7.50 5.34
C PRO A 397 -13.45 8.84 4.97
N VAL A 398 -14.66 8.77 4.39
CA VAL A 398 -15.43 9.96 3.97
C VAL A 398 -15.86 10.82 5.16
N GLU A 399 -16.10 10.22 6.33
CA GLU A 399 -16.52 10.94 7.54
C GLU A 399 -15.33 11.62 8.23
N VAL A 400 -14.18 10.95 8.32
CA VAL A 400 -12.92 11.54 8.81
C VAL A 400 -12.52 12.73 7.94
N LEU A 401 -12.47 12.56 6.61
CA LEU A 401 -12.14 13.65 5.68
C LEU A 401 -13.15 14.80 5.74
N ARG A 402 -14.46 14.51 5.86
CA ARG A 402 -15.51 15.54 5.99
C ARG A 402 -15.42 16.30 7.32
N ALA A 403 -15.07 15.64 8.42
CA ALA A 403 -14.86 16.28 9.71
C ALA A 403 -13.61 17.18 9.67
N ALA A 404 -12.49 16.65 9.18
CA ALA A 404 -11.21 17.35 9.07
C ALA A 404 -11.25 18.59 8.16
N LEU A 405 -11.83 18.46 6.96
CA LEU A 405 -11.90 19.56 5.98
C LEU A 405 -12.85 20.69 6.39
N LYS A 406 -13.79 20.44 7.34
CA LYS A 406 -14.61 21.48 7.98
C LYS A 406 -13.84 22.30 9.02
N ILE A 407 -12.63 21.90 9.43
CA ILE A 407 -11.82 22.65 10.40
C ILE A 407 -10.94 23.64 9.64
N SER A 408 -11.02 24.93 10.02
CA SER A 408 -10.31 26.02 9.35
C SER A 408 -9.50 26.84 10.32
N PHE A 409 -8.26 27.10 9.95
CA PHE A 409 -7.29 28.00 10.56
C PHE A 409 -6.41 28.58 9.45
N LYS A 410 -5.82 29.76 9.64
CA LYS A 410 -4.88 30.36 8.66
C LYS A 410 -3.60 29.53 8.58
N SER A 411 -2.79 29.71 7.53
CA SER A 411 -1.50 28.99 7.43
C SER A 411 -0.42 29.74 8.19
N ASP A 412 -0.51 31.07 8.18
CA ASP A 412 0.41 31.98 8.86
C ASP A 412 0.27 31.83 10.37
N TYR A 413 -0.97 31.71 10.88
CA TYR A 413 -1.24 31.34 12.28
C TYR A 413 -0.53 30.06 12.77
N LEU A 414 -0.24 29.10 11.88
CA LEU A 414 0.57 27.93 12.26
C LEU A 414 2.06 28.29 12.34
N LYS A 415 2.56 29.16 11.47
CA LYS A 415 3.94 29.68 11.53
C LYS A 415 4.13 30.48 12.82
N ASP A 416 3.16 31.32 13.17
CA ASP A 416 3.18 32.17 14.36
C ASP A 416 3.35 31.29 15.62
N VAL A 417 2.47 30.29 15.81
CA VAL A 417 2.56 29.35 16.96
C VAL A 417 3.84 28.50 16.93
N VAL A 418 4.37 28.13 15.75
CA VAL A 418 5.65 27.41 15.61
C VAL A 418 6.84 28.32 15.94
N ALA A 419 6.78 29.61 15.62
CA ALA A 419 7.80 30.59 15.98
C ALA A 419 7.76 30.86 17.50
N ASP A 420 6.58 31.09 18.07
CA ASP A 420 6.38 31.26 19.51
C ASP A 420 6.90 30.04 20.31
N TYR A 421 6.72 28.82 19.80
CA TYR A 421 7.27 27.60 20.40
C TYR A 421 8.80 27.54 20.30
N ASN A 422 9.38 27.85 19.14
CA ASN A 422 10.83 27.79 18.95
C ASN A 422 11.59 28.97 19.59
N ALA A 423 10.91 30.05 19.96
CA ALA A 423 11.47 31.19 20.70
C ALA A 423 11.52 30.96 22.22
N GLN A 424 10.89 29.91 22.75
CA GLN A 424 10.94 29.58 24.18
C GLN A 424 12.31 28.97 24.54
N PRO A 425 12.90 29.36 25.70
CA PRO A 425 14.08 28.67 26.22
C PRO A 425 13.74 27.20 26.51
N ARG A 426 14.69 26.32 26.25
CA ARG A 426 14.58 24.86 26.42
C ARG A 426 15.45 24.37 27.56
#